data_AF-R4MAM9-F1
#
_entry.id   AF-R4MAM9-F1
#
_cell.length_a   1.000
_cell.length_b   1.000
_cell.length_c   1.000
_cell.angle_alpha   90.00
_cell.angle_beta   90.00
_cell.angle_gamma   90.00
#
_symmetry.space_group_name_H-M   'P 1'
#
loop_
_entity.id
_entity.type
_entity.pdbx_description
1 polymer ?
#
loop_
_entity_poly.entity_id
_entity_poly.type
_entity_poly.pdbx_seq_one_letter_code
_entity_poly.pdbx_strand_id
1 'polypeptide(L)'
;MRCGSGPAQLLRRVEAGETIEITDRGRPVALLSPLPQGGPYEQLLASGEIERATLDVVDLPEPLDLDAGVELPSVTLARLREHER
;
A
#
# COMPACT_ATOMS: atom_id res chain seq x y z
N MET A 1 32.66 -1.43 11.39
CA MET A 1 31.47 -2.09 10.80
C MET A 1 31.83 -2.52 9.39
N ARG A 2 31.90 -3.82 9.13
CA ARG A 2 32.47 -4.37 7.88
C ARG A 2 31.38 -4.52 6.82
N CYS A 3 31.51 -3.77 5.72
CA CYS A 3 30.90 -4.14 4.44
C CYS A 3 31.57 -5.42 3.95
N GLY A 4 30.84 -6.53 3.99
CA GLY A 4 31.36 -7.84 3.59
C GLY A 4 30.28 -8.79 3.10
N SER A 5 29.19 -8.27 2.53
CA SER A 5 28.11 -9.08 1.96
C SER A 5 27.87 -8.62 0.53
N GLY A 6 28.29 -9.43 -0.43
CA GLY A 6 27.98 -9.18 -1.84
C GLY A 6 26.46 -9.19 -2.08
N PRO A 7 25.99 -8.70 -3.24
CA PRO A 7 24.56 -8.53 -3.54
C PRO A 7 23.75 -9.81 -3.33
N ALA A 8 24.27 -10.97 -3.73
CA ALA A 8 23.61 -12.26 -3.56
C ALA A 8 23.43 -12.68 -2.09
N GLN A 9 24.32 -12.26 -1.18
CA GLN A 9 24.16 -12.57 0.24
C GLN A 9 23.12 -11.66 0.90
N LEU A 10 22.99 -10.43 0.42
CA LEU A 10 21.95 -9.51 0.84
C LEU A 10 20.57 -10.04 0.44
N LEU A 11 20.41 -10.49 -0.81
CA LEU A 11 19.16 -11.05 -1.31
C LEU A 11 18.73 -12.29 -0.50
N ARG A 12 19.63 -13.23 -0.19
CA ARG A 12 19.30 -14.40 0.65
C ARG A 12 18.78 -14.04 2.04
N ARG A 13 19.25 -12.94 2.63
CA ARG A 13 18.76 -12.46 3.94
C ARG A 13 17.36 -11.89 3.80
N VAL A 14 17.11 -11.15 2.73
CA VAL A 14 15.78 -10.62 2.42
C VAL A 14 14.80 -11.74 2.09
N GLU A 15 15.20 -12.76 1.32
CA GLU A 15 14.40 -13.97 1.10
C GLU A 15 14.05 -14.68 2.42
N ALA A 16 14.94 -14.63 3.41
CA ALA A 16 14.70 -15.17 4.75
C ALA A 16 13.79 -14.29 5.64
N GLY A 17 13.26 -13.19 5.12
CA GLY A 17 12.33 -12.31 5.83
C GLY A 17 12.95 -11.03 6.42
N GLU A 18 14.26 -10.81 6.25
CA GLU A 18 14.92 -9.63 6.81
C GLU A 18 14.62 -8.37 5.97
N THR A 19 14.36 -7.25 6.63
CA THR A 19 14.32 -5.92 5.97
C THR A 19 15.63 -5.19 6.23
N ILE A 20 16.27 -4.71 5.18
CA ILE A 20 17.61 -4.13 5.25
C ILE A 20 17.58 -2.69 4.74
N GLU A 21 18.08 -1.77 5.57
CA GLU A 21 18.32 -0.38 5.17
C GLU A 21 19.60 -0.24 4.36
N ILE A 22 19.48 0.38 3.19
CA ILE A 22 20.60 0.74 2.33
C ILE A 22 20.95 2.19 2.58
N THR A 23 22.20 2.45 2.97
CA THR A 23 22.71 3.79 3.23
C THR A 23 23.79 4.21 2.26
N ASP A 24 23.78 5.48 1.82
CA ASP A 24 24.92 6.13 1.18
C ASP A 24 25.52 7.17 2.16
N ARG A 25 26.79 6.97 2.54
CA ARG A 25 27.52 7.83 3.49
C ARG A 25 26.76 8.09 4.80
N GLY A 26 26.13 7.04 5.35
CA GLY A 26 25.36 7.12 6.60
C GLY A 26 23.98 7.75 6.46
N ARG A 27 23.55 8.08 5.24
CA ARG A 27 22.18 8.54 4.97
C ARG A 27 21.37 7.39 4.38
N PRO A 28 20.20 7.05 4.93
CA PRO A 28 19.29 6.08 4.33
C PRO A 28 18.87 6.52 2.92
N VAL A 29 18.93 5.61 1.95
CA VAL A 29 18.54 5.87 0.55
C VAL A 29 17.51 4.88 0.01
N ALA A 30 17.42 3.68 0.59
CA ALA A 30 16.41 2.68 0.22
C ALA A 30 16.20 1.66 1.35
N LEU A 31 15.09 0.93 1.28
CA LEU A 31 14.85 -0.29 2.04
C LEU A 31 14.76 -1.46 1.06
N LEU A 32 15.41 -2.57 1.40
CA LEU A 32 15.25 -3.84 0.71
C LEU A 32 14.50 -4.79 1.64
N SER A 33 13.25 -5.07 1.30
CA SER A 33 12.35 -5.93 2.09
C SER A 33 11.88 -7.11 1.24
N PRO A 34 11.42 -8.21 1.88
CA PRO A 34 10.76 -9.28 1.17
C PRO A 34 9.55 -8.73 0.42
N LEU A 35 9.23 -9.34 -0.72
CA LEU A 35 7.96 -9.04 -1.36
C LEU A 35 6.81 -9.52 -0.45
N PRO A 36 5.70 -8.76 -0.38
CA PRO A 36 4.54 -9.16 0.40
C PRO A 36 4.05 -10.52 -0.08
N GLN A 37 3.89 -11.45 0.84
CA GLN A 37 3.28 -12.75 0.57
C GLN A 37 1.77 -12.57 0.64
N GLY A 38 1.04 -12.93 -0.41
CA GLY A 38 -0.42 -12.81 -0.43
C GLY A 38 -0.99 -12.42 -1.78
N GLY A 39 -2.30 -12.24 -1.80
CA GLY A 39 -3.03 -11.76 -2.96
C GLY A 39 -2.87 -10.25 -3.16
N PRO A 40 -3.66 -9.67 -4.08
CA PRO A 40 -3.64 -8.24 -4.35
C PRO A 40 -3.85 -7.36 -3.11
N TYR A 41 -4.64 -7.82 -2.14
CA TYR A 41 -4.91 -7.08 -0.90
C TYR A 41 -3.65 -6.89 -0.06
N GLU A 42 -2.89 -7.95 0.22
CA GLU A 42 -1.66 -7.86 1.01
C GLU A 42 -0.60 -7.02 0.31
N GLN A 43 -0.55 -7.06 -1.02
CA GLN A 43 0.36 -6.25 -1.83
C GLN A 43 0.02 -4.76 -1.73
N LEU A 44 -1.26 -4.39 -1.90
CA LEU A 44 -1.73 -3.00 -1.76
C LEU A 44 -1.49 -2.45 -0.35
N LEU A 45 -1.70 -3.28 0.67
CA LEU A 45 -1.47 -2.87 2.05
C LEU A 45 0.03 -2.61 2.31
N ALA A 46 0.89 -3.46 1.76
CA ALA A 46 2.33 -3.32 1.92
C ALA A 46 2.94 -2.21 1.06
N SER A 47 2.33 -1.87 -0.09
CA SER A 47 2.72 -0.70 -0.89
C SER A 47 2.25 0.62 -0.26
N GLY A 48 1.33 0.57 0.71
CA GLY A 48 0.73 1.74 1.33
C GLY A 48 -0.33 2.41 0.45
N GLU A 49 -0.81 1.73 -0.60
CA GLU A 49 -1.93 2.21 -1.43
C GLU A 49 -3.26 2.09 -0.70
N ILE A 50 -3.35 1.20 0.29
CA ILE A 50 -4.51 1.07 1.18
C ILE A 50 -4.06 1.00 2.64
N GLU A 51 -4.99 1.33 3.54
CA GLU A 51 -4.85 1.11 4.97
C GLU A 51 -5.91 0.09 5.45
N ARG A 52 -5.63 -0.59 6.56
CA ARG A 52 -6.62 -1.51 7.15
C ARG A 52 -7.79 -0.72 7.70
N ALA A 53 -9.01 -1.19 7.44
CA ALA A 53 -10.21 -0.66 8.05
C ALA A 53 -10.13 -0.78 9.59
N THR A 54 -10.57 0.26 10.28
CA THR A 54 -10.56 0.35 11.75
C THR A 54 -11.93 0.09 12.37
N LEU A 55 -12.99 0.10 11.56
CA LEU A 55 -14.37 -0.14 11.99
C LEU A 55 -14.87 -1.49 11.48
N ASP A 56 -15.73 -2.13 12.27
CA ASP A 56 -16.51 -3.27 11.80
C ASP A 56 -17.59 -2.80 10.82
N VAL A 57 -17.97 -3.70 9.91
CA VAL A 57 -19.06 -3.48 8.95
C VAL A 57 -20.39 -3.22 9.67
N VAL A 58 -20.62 -3.83 10.83
CA VAL A 58 -21.86 -3.62 11.60
C VAL A 58 -21.93 -2.27 12.31
N ASP A 59 -20.78 -1.61 12.47
CA ASP A 59 -20.63 -0.32 13.17
C ASP A 59 -20.51 0.86 12.20
N LEU A 60 -20.85 0.67 10.92
CA LEU A 60 -20.83 1.74 9.93
C LEU A 60 -21.87 2.82 10.29
N PRO A 61 -21.53 4.11 10.12
CA PRO A 61 -22.46 5.20 10.36
C PRO A 61 -23.63 5.16 9.36
N GLU A 62 -24.71 5.86 9.69
CA GLU A 62 -25.82 6.05 8.75
C GLU A 62 -25.31 6.70 7.44
N PRO A 63 -25.89 6.34 6.29
CA PRO A 63 -25.54 6.96 5.02
C PRO A 63 -25.63 8.48 5.08
N LEU A 64 -24.71 9.16 4.39
CA LEU A 64 -24.70 10.62 4.32
C LEU A 64 -25.92 11.12 3.55
N ASP A 65 -26.68 12.03 4.16
CA ASP A 65 -27.69 12.82 3.46
C ASP A 65 -27.02 13.82 2.52
N LEU A 66 -27.54 13.93 1.30
CA LEU A 66 -27.08 14.89 0.31
C LEU A 66 -28.05 16.07 0.26
N ASP A 67 -27.50 17.28 0.23
CA ASP A 67 -28.30 18.50 0.08
C ASP A 67 -29.11 18.48 -1.22
N ALA A 68 -30.29 19.11 -1.17
CA ALA A 68 -31.15 19.19 -2.33
C ALA A 68 -30.44 19.89 -3.51
N GLY A 69 -30.44 19.23 -4.67
CA GLY A 69 -29.79 19.73 -5.88
C GLY A 69 -28.33 19.32 -6.04
N VAL A 70 -27.71 18.63 -5.06
CA VAL A 70 -26.40 18.00 -5.24
C VAL A 70 -26.57 16.70 -6.03
N GLU A 71 -25.79 16.54 -7.10
CA GLU A 71 -25.79 15.32 -7.89
C GLU A 71 -25.27 14.14 -7.06
N LEU A 72 -25.92 12.98 -7.18
CA LEU A 72 -25.49 11.79 -6.48
C LEU A 72 -24.07 11.39 -6.91
N PRO A 73 -23.17 11.05 -5.96
CA PRO A 73 -21.82 10.59 -6.29
C PRO A 73 -21.80 9.42 -7.28
N SER A 74 -22.80 8.53 -7.24
CA SER A 74 -22.96 7.42 -8.19
C SER A 74 -23.21 7.89 -9.63
N VAL A 75 -23.99 8.97 -9.83
CA VAL A 75 -24.24 9.57 -11.15
C VAL A 75 -22.97 10.26 -11.66
N THR A 76 -22.32 11.04 -10.80
CA THR A 76 -21.04 11.69 -11.15
C THR A 76 -19.98 10.66 -11.54
N LEU A 77 -19.82 9.58 -10.75
CA LEU A 77 -18.89 8.48 -11.04
C LEU A 77 -19.24 7.78 -12.35
N ALA A 78 -20.52 7.49 -12.60
CA ALA A 78 -20.94 6.84 -13.85
C ALA A 78 -20.51 7.68 -15.07
N ARG A 79 -20.75 9.00 -15.04
CA ARG A 79 -20.34 9.94 -16.09
C ARG A 79 -18.82 9.97 -16.29
N LEU A 80 -18.04 9.97 -15.20
CA LEU A 80 -16.56 9.94 -15.31
C LEU A 80 -16.08 8.64 -15.99
N ARG A 81 -16.73 7.52 -15.68
CA ARG A 81 -16.40 6.20 -16.21
C ARG A 81 -16.79 5.97 -17.66
N GLU A 82 -17.64 6.82 -18.26
CA GLU A 82 -18.04 6.69 -19.68
C GLU A 82 -16.85 6.66 -20.65
N HIS A 83 -15.69 7.18 -20.22
CA HIS A 83 -14.48 7.30 -21.04
C HIS A 83 -13.35 6.34 -20.59
N GLU A 84 -13.57 5.49 -19.59
CA GLU A 84 -12.62 4.47 -19.16
C GLU A 84 -12.70 3.27 -20.14
N ARG A 85 -11.56 2.78 -20.64
CA ARG A 85 -11.48 1.60 -21.52
C ARG A 85 -10.72 0.45 -20.87
#